data_AF-A0A6I2YK03-F1
#
_entry.id   AF-A0A6I2YK03-F1
#
_cell.length_a   1.000
_cell.length_b   1.000
_cell.length_c   1.000
_cell.angle_alpha   90.00
_cell.angle_beta   90.00
_cell.angle_gamma   90.00
#
_symmetry.space_group_name_H-M   'P 1'
#
loop_
_entity.id
_entity.type
_entity.pdbx_description
1 polymer ?
#
loop_
_entity_poly.entity_id
_entity_poly.type
_entity_poly.pdbx_seq_one_letter_code
_entity_poly.pdbx_strand_id
1 'polypeptide(L)'
;MRSPESLYTIHQEPSLVERPVLVYAFSGFVDAGGGVRLAAAHILETCEHTLVASFDVDEILDYRARRPRMTYVVDHFASVDMPQVTLHEVTDANGESFLLLVGPEPDYQWQRFM
;
A
#
# COMPACT_ATOMS: atom_id res chain seq x y z
N MET A 1 -8.63 -23.79 2.28
CA MET A 1 -8.42 -22.36 2.56
C MET A 1 -6.93 -22.09 2.43
N ARG A 2 -6.51 -21.09 1.65
CA ARG A 2 -5.07 -20.76 1.46
C ARG A 2 -4.52 -20.11 2.72
N SER A 3 -3.21 -20.19 2.92
CA SER A 3 -2.53 -19.59 4.09
C SER A 3 -2.56 -18.06 4.01
N PRO A 4 -2.68 -17.32 5.12
CA PRO A 4 -2.48 -15.86 5.15
C PRO A 4 -1.13 -15.43 4.58
N GLU A 5 -0.07 -16.20 4.83
CA GLU A 5 1.29 -15.89 4.38
C GLU A 5 1.43 -15.86 2.86
N SER A 6 0.56 -16.55 2.11
CA SER A 6 0.59 -16.48 0.64
C SER A 6 -0.05 -15.21 0.09
N LEU A 7 -0.55 -14.31 0.94
CA LEU A 7 -1.19 -13.06 0.52
C LEU A 7 -0.19 -11.92 0.29
N TYR A 8 1.04 -12.03 0.81
CA TYR A 8 2.05 -11.01 0.66
C TYR A 8 3.42 -11.61 0.36
N THR A 9 4.28 -10.80 -0.23
CA THR A 9 5.69 -11.12 -0.47
C THR A 9 6.53 -10.15 0.35
N ILE A 10 7.44 -10.68 1.16
CA ILE A 10 8.46 -9.91 1.86
C ILE A 10 9.62 -9.68 0.88
N HIS A 11 10.00 -8.42 0.69
CA HIS A 11 11.13 -8.02 -0.16
C HIS A 11 12.41 -7.85 0.64
N GLN A 12 12.29 -7.44 1.90
CA GLN A 12 13.39 -7.33 2.86
C GLN A 12 12.86 -7.38 4.29
N GLU A 13 13.72 -7.79 5.22
CA GLU A 13 13.41 -7.69 6.65
C GLU A 13 13.55 -6.24 7.13
N PRO A 14 12.60 -5.71 7.91
CA PRO A 14 12.71 -4.36 8.45
C PRO A 14 13.87 -4.26 9.46
N SER A 15 14.56 -3.13 9.45
CA SER A 15 15.72 -2.87 10.33
C SER A 15 15.36 -2.38 11.74
N LEU A 16 14.04 -2.26 11.99
CA LEU A 16 13.45 -1.64 13.17
C LEU A 16 13.73 -2.39 14.49
N VAL A 17 13.74 -1.61 15.57
CA VAL A 17 13.81 -2.09 16.96
C VAL A 17 12.56 -2.88 17.37
N GLU A 18 12.64 -3.66 18.44
CA GLU A 18 11.52 -4.45 18.95
C GLU A 18 10.28 -3.55 19.22
N ARG A 19 9.23 -3.73 18.41
CA ARG A 19 7.90 -3.07 18.44
C ARG A 19 7.82 -1.70 17.73
N PRO A 20 7.95 -1.67 16.40
CA PRO A 20 7.74 -0.45 15.64
C PRO A 20 6.28 0.02 15.67
N VAL A 21 6.08 1.33 15.51
CA VAL A 21 4.76 1.90 15.23
C VAL A 21 4.37 1.50 13.80
N LEU A 22 3.14 1.00 13.63
CA LEU A 22 2.53 0.77 12.33
C LEU A 22 1.43 1.81 12.08
N VAL A 23 1.61 2.62 11.03
CA VAL A 23 0.58 3.49 10.48
C VAL A 23 -0.06 2.77 9.30
N TYR A 24 -1.37 2.52 9.35
CA TYR A 24 -2.12 2.03 8.20
C TYR A 24 -2.94 3.16 7.58
N ALA A 25 -2.80 3.34 6.27
CA ALA A 25 -3.39 4.44 5.51
C ALA A 25 -4.10 3.89 4.28
N PHE A 26 -5.30 3.34 4.49
CA PHE A 26 -6.11 2.80 3.41
C PHE A 26 -7.05 3.85 2.81
N SER A 27 -7.06 3.95 1.49
CA SER A 27 -8.04 4.76 0.77
C SER A 27 -9.20 3.87 0.30
N GLY A 28 -10.44 4.18 0.69
CA GLY A 28 -11.57 3.46 0.10
C GLY A 28 -12.96 3.66 0.69
N PHE A 29 -13.08 3.81 2.01
CA PHE A 29 -14.38 3.97 2.68
C PHE A 29 -14.76 5.44 2.89
N VAL A 30 -14.10 6.12 3.83
CA VAL A 30 -14.33 7.54 4.13
C VAL A 30 -12.97 8.25 4.16
N ASP A 31 -12.65 8.92 3.06
CA ASP A 31 -11.44 9.75 2.94
C ASP A 31 -11.84 11.16 2.48
N ALA A 32 -12.50 11.90 3.37
CA ALA A 32 -13.00 13.24 3.08
C ALA A 32 -11.84 14.17 2.69
N GLY A 33 -11.92 14.76 1.50
CA GLY A 33 -10.84 15.60 0.95
C GLY A 33 -9.58 14.83 0.54
N GLY A 34 -9.58 13.49 0.59
CA GLY A 34 -8.42 12.68 0.27
C GLY A 34 -7.31 12.73 1.31
N GLY A 35 -7.60 13.12 2.56
CA GLY A 35 -6.62 13.35 3.61
C GLY A 35 -5.70 12.16 3.90
N VAL A 36 -6.25 10.95 3.95
CA VAL A 36 -5.46 9.72 4.18
C VAL A 36 -4.51 9.49 3.01
N ARG A 37 -5.04 9.53 1.79
CA ARG A 37 -4.24 9.34 0.58
C ARG A 37 -3.16 10.42 0.43
N LEU A 38 -3.50 11.68 0.70
CA LEU A 38 -2.56 12.81 0.61
C LEU A 38 -1.47 12.72 1.69
N ALA A 39 -1.82 12.34 2.92
CA ALA A 39 -0.85 12.17 3.99
C ALA A 39 0.13 11.03 3.68
N ALA A 40 -0.37 9.88 3.25
CA ALA A 40 0.50 8.75 2.89
C ALA A 40 1.40 9.07 1.69
N ALA A 41 0.85 9.73 0.65
CA ALA A 41 1.64 10.20 -0.49
C ALA A 41 2.72 11.19 -0.05
N HIS A 42 2.39 12.17 0.80
CA HIS A 42 3.34 13.13 1.32
C HIS A 42 4.48 12.47 2.09
N ILE A 43 4.19 11.47 2.94
CA ILE A 43 5.21 10.72 3.66
C ILE A 43 6.16 10.02 2.69
N LEU A 44 5.63 9.29 1.70
CA LEU A 44 6.45 8.59 0.71
C LEU A 44 7.25 9.53 -0.21
N GLU A 45 6.73 10.72 -0.49
CA GLU A 45 7.40 11.73 -1.33
C GLU A 45 8.50 12.49 -0.59
N THR A 46 8.44 12.58 0.75
CA THR A 46 9.32 13.47 1.53
C THR A 46 10.24 12.77 2.53
N CYS A 47 9.92 11.55 2.94
CA CYS A 47 10.75 10.75 3.85
C CYS A 47 11.53 9.68 3.08
N GLU A 48 12.70 9.31 3.61
CA GLU A 48 13.38 8.10 3.13
C GLU A 48 12.56 6.87 3.54
N HIS A 49 12.33 5.97 2.60
CA HIS A 49 11.59 4.75 2.88
C HIS A 49 12.08 3.59 2.03
N THR A 50 11.83 2.38 2.51
CA THR A 50 12.19 1.14 1.83
C THR A 50 11.01 0.17 1.83
N LEU A 51 10.79 -0.52 0.71
CA LEU A 51 9.67 -1.45 0.55
C LEU A 51 9.96 -2.74 1.31
N VAL A 52 9.17 -3.03 2.35
CA VAL A 52 9.29 -4.23 3.18
C VAL A 52 8.46 -5.37 2.61
N ALA A 53 7.20 -5.11 2.26
CA ALA A 53 6.31 -6.14 1.72
C ALA A 53 5.27 -5.58 0.74
N SER A 54 4.78 -6.43 -0.15
CA SER A 54 3.66 -6.13 -1.05
C SER A 54 2.60 -7.21 -0.98
N PHE A 55 1.32 -6.82 -0.97
CA PHE A 55 0.19 -7.74 -0.99
C PHE A 55 -0.25 -8.06 -2.42
N ASP A 56 -0.75 -9.28 -2.63
CA ASP A 56 -1.37 -9.70 -3.88
C ASP A 56 -2.77 -9.07 -4.01
N VAL A 57 -2.81 -7.91 -4.66
CA VAL A 57 -4.03 -7.13 -4.87
C VAL A 57 -5.08 -7.86 -5.73
N ASP A 58 -4.67 -8.83 -6.56
CA ASP A 58 -5.61 -9.62 -7.38
C ASP A 58 -6.50 -10.51 -6.52
N GLU A 59 -6.04 -10.89 -5.33
CA GLU A 59 -6.82 -11.70 -4.39
C GLU A 59 -7.75 -10.88 -3.49
N ILE A 60 -7.50 -9.57 -3.34
CA ILE A 60 -8.18 -8.73 -2.34
C ILE A 60 -8.97 -7.55 -2.91
N LEU A 61 -8.80 -7.16 -4.17
CA LEU A 61 -9.49 -6.01 -4.76
C LEU A 61 -10.54 -6.39 -5.81
N ASP A 62 -11.61 -5.60 -5.86
CA ASP A 62 -12.57 -5.60 -6.96
C ASP A 62 -12.17 -4.55 -8.01
N TYR A 63 -11.51 -5.01 -9.07
CA TYR A 63 -11.10 -4.15 -10.20
C TYR A 63 -12.27 -3.50 -10.96
N ARG A 64 -13.50 -3.99 -10.82
CA ARG A 64 -14.66 -3.35 -11.45
C ARG A 64 -15.18 -2.20 -10.60
N ALA A 65 -15.13 -2.33 -9.28
CA ALA A 65 -15.46 -1.26 -8.35
C ALA A 65 -14.39 -0.15 -8.38
N ARG A 66 -13.10 -0.52 -8.51
CA ARG A 66 -11.95 0.38 -8.50
C ARG A 66 -11.07 0.15 -9.74
N ARG A 67 -11.53 0.65 -10.89
CA ARG A 67 -10.84 0.44 -12.17
C ARG A 67 -9.46 1.12 -12.20
N PRO A 68 -8.37 0.37 -12.47
CA PRO A 68 -7.05 0.95 -12.70
C PRO A 68 -7.10 1.97 -13.84
N ARG A 69 -6.42 3.10 -13.66
CA ARG A 69 -6.35 4.13 -14.69
C ARG A 69 -5.38 3.68 -15.77
N MET A 70 -5.78 3.82 -17.02
CA MET A 70 -4.93 3.52 -18.17
C MET A 70 -4.58 4.81 -18.90
N THR A 71 -3.31 4.99 -19.23
CA THR A 71 -2.84 6.08 -20.08
C THR A 71 -2.85 5.63 -21.53
N TYR A 72 -3.58 6.31 -22.39
CA TYR A 72 -3.60 6.07 -23.84
C TYR A 72 -2.88 7.21 -24.57
N VAL A 73 -1.87 6.87 -25.37
CA VAL A 73 -1.02 7.83 -26.10
C VAL A 73 -1.16 7.56 -27.59
N VAL A 74 -1.90 8.46 -28.27
CA VAL A 74 -2.14 8.48 -29.73
C VAL A 74 -2.84 7.23 -30.26
N ASP A 75 -2.15 6.09 -30.27
CA ASP A 75 -2.55 4.84 -30.91
C ASP A 75 -2.35 3.58 -30.02
N HIS A 76 -1.84 3.73 -28.80
CA HIS A 76 -1.63 2.60 -27.89
C HIS A 76 -1.84 2.96 -26.42
N PHE A 77 -2.11 1.94 -25.60
CA PHE A 77 -2.05 2.07 -24.14
C PHE A 77 -0.58 2.08 -23.70
N ALA A 78 -0.14 3.19 -23.11
CA ALA A 78 1.24 3.40 -22.70
C ALA A 78 1.52 2.92 -21.28
N SER A 79 0.55 3.02 -20.38
CA SER A 79 0.70 2.55 -19.00
C SER A 79 -0.65 2.20 -18.36
N VAL A 80 -0.58 1.42 -17.29
CA VAL A 80 -1.70 1.15 -16.38
C VAL A 80 -1.21 1.40 -14.96
N ASP A 81 -1.91 2.27 -14.25
CA ASP A 81 -1.65 2.55 -12.84
C ASP A 81 -2.33 1.48 -12.00
N MET A 82 -1.64 0.34 -11.85
CA MET A 82 -2.14 -0.77 -11.05
C MET A 82 -2.17 -0.39 -9.56
N PRO A 83 -3.27 -0.69 -8.84
CA PRO A 83 -3.32 -0.48 -7.40
C PRO A 83 -2.29 -1.37 -6.71
N GLN A 84 -1.73 -0.88 -5.61
CA GLN A 84 -0.80 -1.64 -4.79
C GLN A 84 -1.16 -1.45 -3.33
N VAL A 85 -1.05 -2.52 -2.54
CA VAL A 85 -1.07 -2.46 -1.09
C VAL A 85 0.32 -2.88 -0.61
N THR A 86 1.04 -1.95 0.00
CA THR A 86 2.47 -2.09 0.30
C THR A 86 2.79 -1.65 1.71
N LEU A 87 3.73 -2.36 2.33
CA LEU A 87 4.32 -2.04 3.61
C LEU A 87 5.71 -1.43 3.38
N HIS A 88 5.94 -0.25 3.93
CA HIS A 88 7.23 0.45 3.89
C HIS A 88 7.78 0.63 5.29
N GLU A 89 9.10 0.56 5.42
CA GLU A 89 9.83 1.12 6.57
C GLU A 89 10.24 2.53 6.19
N VAL A 90 9.78 3.51 6.97
CA VAL A 90 9.95 4.94 6.73
C VAL A 90 10.81 5.51 7.85
N THR A 91 11.74 6.40 7.51
CA THR A 91 12.52 7.19 8.47
C THR A 91 12.06 8.64 8.43
N ASP A 92 11.62 9.16 9.57
CA ASP A 92 11.14 10.53 9.70
C ASP A 92 12.28 11.56 9.72
N ALA A 93 11.93 12.86 9.78
CA ALA A 93 12.92 13.94 9.81
C ALA A 93 13.79 13.97 11.08
N ASN A 94 13.40 13.27 12.15
CA ASN A 94 14.17 13.12 13.38
C ASN A 94 15.06 11.87 13.38
N GLY A 95 14.99 11.05 12.32
CA GLY A 95 15.69 9.76 12.24
C GLY A 95 14.96 8.62 12.96
N GLU A 96 13.72 8.82 13.40
CA GLU A 96 12.89 7.76 13.98
C GLU A 96 12.20 6.97 12.87
N SER A 97 12.21 5.65 13.00
CA SER A 97 11.73 4.76 11.97
C SER A 97 10.40 4.10 12.37
N PHE A 98 9.46 4.05 11.43
CA PHE A 98 8.13 3.46 11.62
C PHE A 98 7.69 2.71 10.35
N LEU A 99 6.65 1.88 10.49
CA LEU A 99 6.06 1.17 9.37
C LEU A 99 4.86 1.93 8.80
N LEU A 100 4.76 2.00 7.48
CA LEU A 100 3.63 2.56 6.74
C LEU A 100 3.02 1.49 5.83
N LEU A 101 1.81 1.04 6.15
CA LEU A 101 0.99 0.20 5.27
C LEU A 101 0.01 1.08 4.51
N VAL A 102 0.14 1.13 3.19
CA VAL A 102 -0.62 2.06 2.33
C VAL A 102 -1.18 1.34 1.11
N GLY A 103 -2.36 1.75 0.67
CA GLY A 103 -3.00 1.25 -0.54
C GLY A 103 -4.52 1.40 -0.50
N PRO A 104 -5.24 0.83 -1.48
CA PRO A 104 -6.69 0.68 -1.36
C PRO A 104 -7.05 -0.29 -0.23
N GLU A 105 -8.20 -0.03 0.39
CA GLU A 105 -8.80 -0.98 1.34
C GLU A 105 -9.21 -2.28 0.62
N PRO A 106 -8.96 -3.47 1.22
CA PRO A 106 -9.40 -4.74 0.67
C PRO A 106 -10.92 -4.79 0.46
N ASP A 107 -11.36 -5.24 -0.72
CA ASP A 107 -12.78 -5.55 -0.99
C ASP A 107 -13.11 -7.00 -0.59
N TYR A 108 -12.12 -7.91 -0.61
CA TYR A 108 -12.26 -9.33 -0.31
C TYR A 108 -11.28 -9.82 0.76
N GLN A 109 -11.53 -11.03 1.28
CA GLN A 109 -10.61 -11.79 2.14
C GLN A 109 -10.12 -11.09 3.43
N TRP A 110 -10.93 -10.21 4.02
CA TRP A 110 -10.61 -9.44 5.22
C TRP A 110 -10.00 -10.27 6.37
N GLN A 111 -10.54 -11.46 6.67
CA GLN A 111 -10.01 -12.33 7.72
C GLN A 111 -8.63 -12.92 7.43
N ARG A 112 -8.24 -13.01 6.15
CA ARG A 112 -6.92 -13.47 5.73
C ARG A 112 -5.92 -12.31 5.64
N PHE A 113 -6.42 -11.10 5.43
CA PHE A 113 -5.64 -9.87 5.39
C PHE A 113 -5.24 -9.38 6.79
N MET A 114 -6.15 -9.51 7.78
CA MET A 114 -5.91 -9.21 9.20
C MET A 114 -5.08 -10.31 9.87
#